data_AF-A0A257L138-F1
#
_entry.id   AF-A0A257L138-F1
#
_cell.length_a   1.000
_cell.length_b   1.000
_cell.length_c   1.000
_cell.angle_alpha   90.00
_cell.angle_beta   90.00
_cell.angle_gamma   90.00
#
_symmetry.space_group_name_H-M   'P 1'
#
loop_
_entity.id
_entity.type
_entity.pdbx_description
1 polymer ?
#
loop_
_entity_poly.entity_id
_entity_poly.type
_entity_poly.pdbx_seq_one_letter_code
_entity_poly.pdbx_strand_id
1 'polypeptide(L)'
;MRRRRWWWLAVPVILVLGLAVAWQLALQRLQQAVRQALGPTSQVQRIDIGLAGVVVEGLRVPGQRGRWPADDELRAERITVVPEWRSLWGAVRGGPWPVHSVTVHGGYIALLRGSDGRLQVLPSVLRPERAPAGAGTEVLPAAGGVVIAQLHLDGTVVELYDATVRKPAHRLRLEGLNARVGPMAFPQAPQATQLDLQGRLKGPQHDGNLVLGGQINLATRDAQLDLQLQGVDLQALQPYLLKRGEGGIRGGRLDLRLTPSV
;
A
#
# COMPACT_ATOMS: atom_id res chain seq x y z
N MET A 1 -62.86 -2.21 8.67
CA MET A 1 -61.61 -1.60 9.21
C MET A 1 -60.33 -2.46 9.04
N ARG A 2 -60.28 -3.49 8.17
CA ARG A 2 -59.09 -4.39 8.04
C ARG A 2 -58.00 -3.97 7.04
N ARG A 3 -58.26 -3.04 6.10
CA ARG A 3 -57.28 -2.64 5.06
C ARG A 3 -56.21 -1.63 5.52
N ARG A 4 -56.41 -0.94 6.66
CA ARG A 4 -55.49 0.11 7.16
C ARG A 4 -54.29 -0.43 7.96
N ARG A 5 -54.35 -1.68 8.43
CA ARG A 5 -53.24 -2.34 9.17
C ARG A 5 -52.14 -2.92 8.27
N TRP A 6 -52.42 -3.18 6.99
CA TRP A 6 -51.43 -3.73 6.05
C TRP A 6 -50.45 -2.67 5.54
N TRP A 7 -50.85 -1.40 5.49
CA TRP A 7 -49.98 -0.27 5.14
C TRP A 7 -48.86 -0.05 6.16
N TRP A 8 -49.09 -0.32 7.45
CA TRP A 8 -48.06 -0.19 8.49
C TRP A 8 -46.97 -1.27 8.42
N LEU A 9 -47.23 -2.39 7.74
CA LEU A 9 -46.22 -3.43 7.45
C LEU A 9 -45.59 -3.27 6.07
N ALA A 10 -46.31 -2.71 5.09
CA ALA A 10 -45.80 -2.46 3.74
C ALA A 10 -44.72 -1.36 3.72
N VAL A 11 -44.90 -0.29 4.50
CA VAL A 11 -43.94 0.83 4.59
C VAL A 11 -42.55 0.39 5.07
N PRO A 12 -42.38 -0.34 6.19
CA PRO A 12 -41.05 -0.79 6.63
C PRO A 12 -40.42 -1.80 5.65
N VAL A 13 -41.20 -2.65 4.99
CA VAL A 13 -40.69 -3.59 3.98
C VAL A 13 -40.18 -2.86 2.73
N ILE A 14 -40.91 -1.83 2.27
CA ILE A 14 -40.48 -0.98 1.14
C ILE A 14 -39.26 -0.14 1.53
N LEU A 15 -39.17 0.33 2.78
CA LEU A 15 -38.00 1.03 3.31
C LEU A 15 -36.77 0.12 3.37
N VAL A 16 -36.92 -1.12 3.84
CA VAL A 16 -35.83 -2.12 3.90
C VAL A 16 -35.40 -2.53 2.49
N LEU A 17 -36.34 -2.73 1.56
CA LEU A 17 -36.03 -3.01 0.16
C LEU A 17 -35.35 -1.82 -0.52
N GLY A 18 -35.82 -0.60 -0.28
CA GLY A 18 -35.19 0.62 -0.77
C GLY A 18 -33.79 0.82 -0.22
N LEU A 19 -33.58 0.52 1.07
CA LEU A 19 -32.27 0.53 1.72
C LEU A 19 -31.35 -0.55 1.13
N ALA A 20 -31.88 -1.75 0.85
CA ALA A 20 -31.14 -2.84 0.22
C ALA A 20 -30.75 -2.53 -1.24
N VAL A 21 -31.65 -1.92 -2.02
CA VAL A 21 -31.37 -1.48 -3.39
C VAL A 21 -30.37 -0.32 -3.39
N ALA A 22 -30.53 0.66 -2.50
CA ALA A 22 -29.57 1.75 -2.34
C ALA A 22 -28.19 1.23 -1.90
N TRP A 23 -28.16 0.24 -1.01
CA TRP A 23 -26.94 -0.45 -0.60
C TRP A 23 -26.28 -1.19 -1.78
N GLN A 24 -27.05 -1.93 -2.58
CA GLN A 24 -26.53 -2.58 -3.79
C GLN A 24 -25.96 -1.59 -4.80
N LEU A 25 -26.65 -0.47 -5.03
CA LEU A 25 -26.16 0.61 -5.90
C LEU A 25 -24.89 1.26 -5.35
N ALA A 26 -24.79 1.45 -4.03
CA ALA A 26 -23.58 1.95 -3.38
C ALA A 26 -22.41 0.97 -3.53
N LEU A 27 -22.65 -0.34 -3.40
CA LEU A 27 -21.65 -1.39 -3.62
C LEU A 27 -21.16 -1.41 -5.07
N GLN A 28 -22.06 -1.26 -6.06
CA GLN A 28 -21.68 -1.20 -7.47
C GLN A 28 -20.83 0.03 -7.79
N ARG A 29 -21.20 1.20 -7.25
CA ARG A 29 -20.41 2.43 -7.40
C ARG A 29 -19.05 2.32 -6.73
N LEU A 30 -18.99 1.72 -5.55
CA LEU A 30 -17.74 1.48 -4.85
C LEU A 30 -16.84 0.52 -5.64
N GLN A 31 -17.40 -0.54 -6.21
CA GLN A 31 -16.66 -1.47 -7.05
C GLN A 31 -16.12 -0.79 -8.32
N GLN A 32 -16.91 0.06 -8.95
CA GLN A 32 -16.47 0.88 -10.09
C GLN A 32 -15.38 1.87 -9.69
N ALA A 33 -15.55 2.57 -8.57
CA ALA A 33 -14.56 3.51 -8.04
C ALA A 33 -13.24 2.81 -7.66
N VAL A 34 -13.31 1.62 -7.07
CA VAL A 34 -12.13 0.79 -6.75
C VAL A 34 -11.44 0.34 -8.05
N ARG A 35 -12.18 -0.11 -9.06
CA ARG A 35 -11.61 -0.46 -10.37
C ARG A 35 -10.98 0.73 -11.09
N GLN A 36 -11.59 1.91 -10.98
CA GLN A 36 -11.03 3.14 -11.53
C GLN A 36 -9.79 3.61 -10.75
N ALA A 37 -9.78 3.44 -9.43
CA ALA A 37 -8.66 3.80 -8.55
C ALA A 37 -7.45 2.90 -8.74
N LEU A 38 -7.68 1.60 -8.95
CA LEU A 38 -6.61 0.64 -9.21
C LEU A 38 -6.04 0.76 -10.63
N GLY A 39 -6.66 1.56 -11.49
CA GLY A 39 -6.22 1.81 -12.87
C GLY A 39 -6.67 0.72 -13.85
N PRO A 40 -6.67 1.03 -15.16
CA PRO A 40 -7.23 0.15 -16.19
C PRO A 40 -6.45 -1.16 -16.39
N THR A 41 -5.21 -1.22 -15.93
CA THR A 41 -4.34 -2.40 -16.05
C THR A 41 -4.42 -3.34 -14.86
N SER A 42 -5.10 -2.95 -13.79
CA SER A 42 -5.24 -3.78 -12.59
C SER A 42 -6.18 -4.97 -12.84
N GLN A 43 -5.74 -6.13 -12.37
CA GLN A 43 -6.50 -7.37 -12.37
C GLN A 43 -6.87 -7.70 -10.92
N VAL A 44 -8.14 -7.98 -10.68
CA VAL A 44 -8.66 -8.36 -9.37
C VAL A 44 -9.50 -9.60 -9.57
N GLN A 45 -9.24 -10.65 -8.79
CA GLN A 45 -10.00 -11.89 -8.89
C GLN A 45 -11.37 -11.76 -8.25
N ARG A 46 -11.43 -11.25 -7.02
CA ARG A 46 -12.67 -11.11 -6.27
C ARG A 46 -12.65 -9.88 -5.37
N ILE A 47 -13.81 -9.25 -5.22
CA ILE A 47 -14.03 -8.18 -4.24
C ILE A 47 -15.26 -8.58 -3.44
N ASP A 48 -15.07 -8.86 -2.15
CA ASP A 48 -16.14 -9.17 -1.22
C ASP A 48 -16.37 -7.95 -0.32
N ILE A 49 -17.61 -7.48 -0.27
CA ILE A 49 -17.98 -6.33 0.57
C ILE A 49 -18.93 -6.86 1.64
N GLY A 50 -18.46 -6.86 2.88
CA GLY A 50 -19.23 -7.33 4.03
C GLY A 50 -19.49 -6.20 5.03
N LEU A 51 -20.27 -6.54 6.06
CA LEU A 51 -20.50 -5.64 7.22
C LEU A 51 -19.22 -5.38 8.03
N ALA A 52 -18.20 -6.23 7.90
CA ALA A 52 -16.93 -6.08 8.61
C ALA A 52 -15.90 -5.23 7.83
N GLY A 53 -16.09 -5.04 6.52
CA GLY A 53 -15.14 -4.33 5.67
C GLY A 53 -15.12 -4.82 4.23
N VAL A 54 -14.09 -4.41 3.49
CA VAL A 54 -13.85 -4.78 2.10
C VAL A 54 -12.68 -5.74 2.02
N VAL A 55 -12.88 -6.89 1.38
CA VAL A 55 -11.83 -7.88 1.11
C VAL A 55 -11.59 -7.92 -0.39
N VAL A 56 -10.35 -7.72 -0.80
CA VAL A 56 -9.90 -7.81 -2.20
C VAL A 56 -8.99 -9.01 -2.31
N GLU A 57 -9.31 -9.95 -3.20
CA GLU A 57 -8.52 -11.16 -3.44
C GLU A 57 -7.88 -11.14 -4.82
N GLY A 58 -6.63 -11.59 -4.87
CA GLY A 58 -5.83 -11.72 -6.09
C GLY A 58 -5.67 -10.40 -6.84
N LEU A 59 -5.27 -9.34 -6.13
CA LEU A 59 -4.90 -8.07 -6.76
C LEU A 59 -3.58 -8.26 -7.49
N ARG A 60 -3.53 -7.84 -8.76
CA ARG A 60 -2.32 -7.78 -9.57
C ARG A 60 -2.33 -6.52 -10.40
N VAL A 61 -1.23 -5.78 -10.31
CA VAL A 61 -0.96 -4.61 -11.15
C VAL A 61 0.30 -4.94 -11.95
N PRO A 62 0.17 -5.20 -13.26
CA PRO A 62 1.30 -5.61 -14.09
C PRO A 62 2.26 -4.43 -14.30
N GLY A 63 3.56 -4.75 -14.36
CA GLY A 63 4.62 -3.81 -14.73
C GLY A 63 4.49 -3.35 -16.17
N GLN A 64 4.64 -2.03 -16.38
CA GLN A 64 4.66 -1.49 -17.75
C GLN A 64 5.97 -1.89 -18.44
N ARG A 65 5.88 -2.73 -19.49
CA ARG A 65 7.05 -3.22 -20.24
C ARG A 65 7.95 -2.07 -20.70
N GLY A 66 9.27 -2.24 -20.50
CA GLY A 66 10.28 -1.27 -20.91
C GLY A 66 10.45 -0.06 -19.98
N ARG A 67 9.47 0.22 -19.10
CA ARG A 67 9.58 1.26 -18.06
C ARG A 67 9.73 0.69 -16.66
N TRP A 68 9.13 -0.46 -16.40
CA TRP A 68 9.17 -1.13 -15.11
C TRP A 68 10.16 -2.31 -15.13
N PRO A 69 10.98 -2.50 -14.07
CA PRO A 69 12.02 -3.53 -14.05
C PRO A 69 11.52 -4.94 -13.72
N ALA A 70 10.26 -5.07 -13.29
CA ALA A 70 9.64 -6.34 -12.91
C ALA A 70 8.37 -6.62 -13.72
N ASP A 71 7.92 -7.87 -13.74
CA ASP A 71 6.68 -8.28 -14.42
C ASP A 71 5.43 -7.69 -13.78
N ASP A 72 5.48 -7.49 -12.46
CA ASP A 72 4.40 -6.92 -11.64
C ASP A 72 4.92 -5.64 -10.93
N GLU A 73 4.09 -4.60 -10.83
CA GLU A 73 4.33 -3.45 -9.93
C GLU A 73 3.87 -3.75 -8.51
N LEU A 74 2.68 -4.36 -8.42
CA LEU A 74 2.02 -4.76 -7.19
C LEU A 74 1.34 -6.10 -7.39
N ARG A 75 1.39 -6.95 -6.38
CA ARG A 75 0.52 -8.09 -6.26
C ARG A 75 0.14 -8.29 -4.80
N ALA A 76 -1.05 -8.75 -4.53
CA ALA A 76 -1.46 -9.17 -3.21
C ALA A 76 -2.46 -10.32 -3.32
N GLU A 77 -2.27 -11.34 -2.48
CA GLU A 77 -3.19 -12.47 -2.44
C GLU A 77 -4.51 -12.07 -1.80
N ARG A 78 -4.44 -11.33 -0.68
CA ARG A 78 -5.61 -10.82 0.02
C ARG A 78 -5.32 -9.47 0.68
N ILE A 79 -6.21 -8.52 0.48
CA ILE A 79 -6.20 -7.21 1.13
C ILE A 79 -7.50 -7.06 1.90
N THR A 80 -7.42 -6.80 3.20
CA THR A 80 -8.58 -6.57 4.05
C THR A 80 -8.56 -5.12 4.51
N VAL A 81 -9.61 -4.37 4.18
CA VAL A 81 -9.80 -2.99 4.59
C VAL A 81 -10.97 -2.94 5.56
N VAL A 82 -10.70 -2.63 6.83
CA VAL A 82 -11.70 -2.50 7.88
C VAL A 82 -11.96 -1.01 8.10
N PRO A 83 -13.17 -0.50 7.80
CA PRO A 83 -13.53 0.88 8.07
C PRO A 83 -13.86 1.08 9.56
N GLU A 84 -13.78 2.32 10.02
CA GLU A 84 -14.14 2.65 11.41
C GLU A 84 -15.62 3.03 11.53
N TRP A 85 -16.50 2.04 11.69
CA TRP A 85 -17.97 2.21 11.65
C TRP A 85 -18.53 3.31 12.56
N ARG A 86 -17.93 3.52 13.74
CA ARG A 86 -18.34 4.54 14.72
C ARG A 86 -18.05 5.96 14.23
N SER A 87 -17.01 6.12 13.42
CA SER A 87 -16.48 7.41 12.98
C SER A 87 -16.88 7.76 11.54
N LEU A 88 -17.46 6.81 10.79
CA LEU A 88 -18.05 7.06 9.46
C LEU A 88 -19.16 8.12 9.48
N TRP A 89 -19.87 8.32 10.59
CA TRP A 89 -20.87 9.38 10.74
C TRP A 89 -20.28 10.79 10.58
N GLY A 90 -18.99 10.96 10.87
CA GLY A 90 -18.26 12.19 10.59
C GLY A 90 -17.96 12.35 9.10
N ALA A 91 -17.57 11.26 8.42
CA ALA A 91 -17.31 11.25 6.98
C ALA A 91 -18.58 11.56 6.16
N VAL A 92 -19.74 11.02 6.55
CA VAL A 92 -21.04 11.33 5.92
C VAL A 92 -21.40 12.82 6.06
N ARG A 93 -20.88 13.51 7.09
CA ARG A 93 -21.03 14.94 7.31
C ARG A 93 -19.91 15.79 6.68
N GLY A 94 -19.10 15.21 5.80
CA GLY A 94 -18.02 15.90 5.08
C GLY A 94 -16.63 15.81 5.74
N GLY A 95 -16.47 14.99 6.78
CA GLY A 95 -15.17 14.73 7.41
C GLY A 95 -14.30 13.72 6.63
N PRO A 96 -13.06 13.48 7.09
CA PRO A 96 -12.19 12.47 6.50
C PRO A 96 -12.77 11.08 6.64
N TRP A 97 -12.44 10.20 5.68
CA TRP A 97 -12.85 8.80 5.71
C TRP A 97 -11.93 8.00 6.64
N PRO A 98 -12.42 7.50 7.79
CA PRO A 98 -11.60 6.75 8.72
C PRO A 98 -11.52 5.27 8.32
N VAL A 99 -10.29 4.81 8.13
CA VAL A 99 -9.93 3.41 7.91
C VAL A 99 -9.23 2.92 9.17
N HIS A 100 -9.83 1.95 9.85
CA HIS A 100 -9.27 1.40 11.07
C HIS A 100 -8.00 0.59 10.79
N SER A 101 -8.08 -0.35 9.84
CA SER A 101 -6.93 -1.16 9.49
C SER A 101 -6.95 -1.58 8.03
N VAL A 102 -5.77 -1.57 7.40
CA VAL A 102 -5.52 -2.22 6.11
C VAL A 102 -4.55 -3.36 6.37
N THR A 103 -4.91 -4.59 6.00
CA THR A 103 -4.03 -5.76 6.13
C THR A 103 -3.77 -6.35 4.75
N VAL A 104 -2.50 -6.58 4.41
CA VAL A 104 -2.07 -7.15 3.13
C VAL A 104 -1.36 -8.47 3.39
N HIS A 105 -1.91 -9.56 2.87
CA HIS A 105 -1.31 -10.89 2.93
C HIS A 105 -0.72 -11.28 1.58
N GLY A 106 0.46 -11.92 1.62
CA GLY A 106 1.12 -12.44 0.41
C GLY A 106 1.43 -11.34 -0.60
N GLY A 107 1.75 -10.14 -0.10
CA GLY A 107 2.03 -8.98 -0.93
C GLY A 107 3.32 -9.14 -1.73
N TYR A 108 3.39 -8.47 -2.86
CA TYR A 108 4.62 -8.23 -3.61
C TYR A 108 4.58 -6.79 -4.12
N ILE A 109 5.66 -6.05 -3.91
CA ILE A 109 5.82 -4.69 -4.45
C ILE A 109 7.22 -4.50 -5.02
N ALA A 110 7.27 -3.99 -6.23
CA ALA A 110 8.51 -3.52 -6.83
C ALA A 110 8.66 -2.02 -6.56
N LEU A 111 9.87 -1.60 -6.20
CA LEU A 111 10.25 -0.21 -6.01
C LEU A 111 11.36 0.09 -7.01
N LEU A 112 11.26 1.22 -7.71
CA LEU A 112 12.29 1.65 -8.64
C LEU A 112 12.88 2.96 -8.17
N ARG A 113 14.16 2.99 -7.81
CA ARG A 113 14.91 4.23 -7.68
C ARG A 113 15.54 4.54 -9.04
N GLY A 114 15.02 5.56 -9.71
CA GLY A 114 15.52 6.01 -11.01
C GLY A 114 16.95 6.53 -10.92
N SER A 115 17.61 6.69 -12.07
CA SER A 115 18.95 7.29 -12.12
C SER A 115 18.98 8.76 -11.70
N ASP A 116 17.81 9.40 -11.65
CA ASP A 116 17.58 10.74 -11.10
C ASP A 116 17.47 10.74 -9.56
N GLY A 117 17.62 9.58 -8.91
CA GLY A 117 17.51 9.41 -7.47
C GLY A 117 16.08 9.37 -6.94
N ARG A 118 15.06 9.58 -7.80
CA ARG A 118 13.67 9.57 -7.37
C ARG A 118 13.19 8.15 -7.15
N LEU A 119 12.57 7.90 -5.99
CA LEU A 119 11.91 6.64 -5.70
C LEU A 119 10.51 6.64 -6.34
N GLN A 120 10.25 5.64 -7.17
CA GLN A 120 8.98 5.39 -7.82
C GLN A 120 8.34 4.17 -7.16
N VAL A 121 7.12 4.36 -6.69
CA VAL A 121 6.31 3.35 -6.01
C VAL A 121 4.96 3.35 -6.69
N LEU A 122 4.57 2.22 -7.29
CA LEU A 122 3.24 2.04 -7.91
C LEU A 122 2.82 3.19 -8.84
N PRO A 123 3.64 3.56 -9.85
CA PRO A 123 3.36 4.71 -10.69
C PRO A 123 2.03 4.58 -11.44
N SER A 124 1.63 3.36 -11.85
CA SER A 124 0.37 3.15 -12.55
C SER A 124 -0.87 3.47 -11.69
N VAL A 125 -0.78 3.25 -10.37
CA VAL A 125 -1.85 3.53 -9.41
C VAL A 125 -1.82 5.00 -8.97
N LEU A 126 -0.64 5.53 -8.65
CA LEU A 126 -0.50 6.90 -8.15
C LEU A 126 -0.55 7.98 -9.24
N ARG A 127 -0.22 7.61 -10.49
CA ARG A 127 -0.28 8.46 -11.68
C ARG A 127 -0.91 7.65 -12.81
N PRO A 128 -2.25 7.52 -12.85
CA PRO A 128 -2.90 7.04 -14.06
C PRO A 128 -2.46 7.98 -15.19
N GLU A 129 -1.74 7.45 -16.20
CA GLU A 129 -1.43 8.23 -17.39
C GLU A 129 -2.75 8.80 -17.92
N ARG A 130 -2.79 10.13 -18.06
CA ARG A 130 -3.96 10.95 -18.39
C ARG A 130 -4.92 10.21 -19.33
N ALA A 131 -6.06 9.77 -18.78
CA ALA A 131 -7.21 9.41 -19.61
C ALA A 131 -7.58 10.63 -20.48
N PRO A 132 -8.04 10.42 -21.73
CA PRO A 132 -8.42 11.52 -22.61
C PRO A 132 -9.43 12.44 -21.92
N ALA A 133 -9.22 13.75 -22.06
CA ALA A 133 -10.00 14.80 -21.41
C ALA A 133 -11.50 14.59 -21.68
N GLY A 134 -12.27 14.29 -20.64
CA GLY A 134 -13.73 14.10 -20.75
C GLY A 134 -14.37 13.15 -19.74
N ALA A 135 -13.61 12.36 -18.97
CA ALA A 135 -14.15 11.52 -17.91
C ALA A 135 -13.89 12.15 -16.54
N GLY A 136 -14.97 12.50 -15.83
CA GLY A 136 -14.96 13.20 -14.56
C GLY A 136 -14.02 12.57 -13.53
N THR A 137 -13.12 13.42 -13.01
CA THR A 137 -12.26 13.15 -11.87
C THR A 137 -13.10 13.05 -10.60
N GLU A 138 -13.59 11.86 -10.26
CA GLU A 138 -14.00 11.54 -8.89
C GLU A 138 -13.60 10.11 -8.56
N VAL A 139 -12.33 9.94 -8.22
CA VAL A 139 -11.81 8.66 -7.72
C VAL A 139 -10.99 8.99 -6.48
N LEU A 140 -11.53 8.57 -5.31
CA LEU A 140 -11.36 9.10 -3.93
C LEU A 140 -12.39 10.20 -3.62
N PRO A 141 -13.00 10.24 -2.41
CA PRO A 141 -13.88 11.35 -2.04
C PRO A 141 -13.03 12.62 -2.02
N ALA A 142 -13.13 13.41 -3.09
CA ALA A 142 -12.28 14.55 -3.41
C ALA A 142 -12.52 15.78 -2.50
N ALA A 143 -13.05 15.61 -1.30
CA ALA A 143 -13.27 16.69 -0.35
C ALA A 143 -12.89 16.36 1.12
N GLY A 144 -12.80 15.09 1.52
CA GLY A 144 -12.66 14.71 2.94
C GLY A 144 -11.27 14.29 3.39
N GLY A 145 -10.44 13.75 2.50
CA GLY A 145 -9.20 13.05 2.90
C GLY A 145 -9.46 11.65 3.48
N VAL A 146 -8.42 10.83 3.60
CA VAL A 146 -8.47 9.45 4.14
C VAL A 146 -7.50 9.34 5.30
N VAL A 147 -7.95 8.82 6.43
CA VAL A 147 -7.11 8.56 7.60
C VAL A 147 -7.03 7.05 7.79
N ILE A 148 -5.82 6.50 7.75
CA ILE A 148 -5.54 5.09 8.00
C ILE A 148 -4.88 5.00 9.38
N ALA A 149 -5.58 4.41 10.35
CA ALA A 149 -5.03 4.27 11.69
C ALA A 149 -3.87 3.26 11.71
N GLN A 150 -3.98 2.17 10.93
CA GLN A 150 -2.95 1.13 10.90
C GLN A 150 -2.90 0.40 9.55
N LEU A 151 -1.69 0.16 9.05
CA LEU A 151 -1.39 -0.70 7.91
C LEU A 151 -0.53 -1.87 8.37
N HIS A 152 -0.96 -3.07 8.05
CA HIS A 152 -0.28 -4.34 8.30
C HIS A 152 0.13 -4.98 6.99
N LEU A 153 1.40 -5.34 6.87
CA LEU A 153 1.90 -6.21 5.81
C LEU A 153 2.30 -7.54 6.45
N ASP A 154 1.84 -8.65 5.88
CA ASP A 154 2.13 -9.99 6.39
C ASP A 154 2.78 -10.82 5.30
N GLY A 155 4.04 -11.20 5.52
CA GLY A 155 4.80 -12.04 4.59
C GLY A 155 5.04 -11.40 3.21
N THR A 156 5.07 -10.07 3.13
CA THR A 156 5.19 -9.35 1.86
C THR A 156 6.61 -9.46 1.28
N VAL A 157 6.72 -9.52 -0.04
CA VAL A 157 8.00 -9.45 -0.76
C VAL A 157 8.20 -8.03 -1.31
N VAL A 158 9.36 -7.44 -1.06
CA VAL A 158 9.70 -6.11 -1.58
C VAL A 158 10.97 -6.23 -2.42
N GLU A 159 10.89 -5.84 -3.69
CA GLU A 159 12.08 -5.76 -4.56
C GLU A 159 12.40 -4.30 -4.85
N LEU A 160 13.56 -3.83 -4.41
CA LEU A 160 14.09 -2.52 -4.76
C LEU A 160 15.07 -2.66 -5.93
N TYR A 161 14.78 -1.96 -7.02
CA TYR A 161 15.65 -1.79 -8.17
C TYR A 161 16.27 -0.40 -8.11
N ASP A 162 17.58 -0.32 -7.89
CA ASP A 162 18.30 0.93 -7.73
C ASP A 162 19.22 1.22 -8.93
N ALA A 163 18.78 2.16 -9.77
CA ALA A 163 19.53 2.61 -10.94
C ALA A 163 20.56 3.71 -10.62
N THR A 164 20.65 4.19 -9.38
CA THR A 164 21.64 5.21 -8.98
C THR A 164 23.04 4.63 -8.85
N VAL A 165 23.13 3.38 -8.38
CA VAL A 165 24.40 2.72 -8.07
C VAL A 165 25.04 2.06 -9.31
N ARG A 166 24.25 1.42 -10.18
CA ARG A 166 24.73 0.73 -11.38
C ARG A 166 23.67 0.60 -12.48
N LYS A 167 24.12 0.23 -13.69
CA LYS A 167 23.29 -0.16 -14.84
C LYS A 167 23.68 -1.59 -15.28
N PRO A 168 22.75 -2.54 -15.44
CA PRO A 168 21.32 -2.46 -15.10
C PRO A 168 21.11 -2.20 -13.60
N ALA A 169 19.90 -1.74 -13.23
CA ALA A 169 19.57 -1.36 -11.85
C ALA A 169 19.88 -2.49 -10.87
N HIS A 170 20.49 -2.16 -9.73
CA HIS A 170 20.83 -3.14 -8.71
C HIS A 170 19.57 -3.63 -8.00
N ARG A 171 19.38 -4.95 -7.91
CA ARG A 171 18.21 -5.54 -7.26
C ARG A 171 18.53 -5.94 -5.82
N LEU A 172 17.80 -5.37 -4.88
CA LEU A 172 17.68 -5.84 -3.50
C LEU A 172 16.31 -6.48 -3.31
N ARG A 173 16.25 -7.63 -2.66
CA ARG A 173 15.00 -8.37 -2.45
C ARG A 173 14.84 -8.68 -0.97
N LEU A 174 13.76 -8.18 -0.39
CA LEU A 174 13.30 -8.53 0.94
C LEU A 174 12.16 -9.52 0.84
N GLU A 175 12.25 -10.62 1.58
CA GLU A 175 11.19 -11.62 1.67
C GLU A 175 10.65 -11.74 3.09
N GLY A 176 9.38 -12.12 3.19
CA GLY A 176 8.72 -12.33 4.47
C GLY A 176 8.62 -11.05 5.29
N LEU A 177 8.49 -9.88 4.64
CA LEU A 177 8.35 -8.60 5.28
C LEU A 177 7.05 -8.57 6.08
N ASN A 178 7.18 -8.39 7.39
CA ASN A 178 6.08 -8.04 8.26
C ASN A 178 6.26 -6.59 8.66
N ALA A 179 5.23 -5.78 8.46
CA ALA A 179 5.29 -4.35 8.74
C ALA A 179 4.02 -3.86 9.44
N ARG A 180 4.19 -2.94 10.39
CA ARG A 180 3.14 -2.16 11.02
C ARG A 180 3.46 -0.69 10.79
N VAL A 181 2.55 0.00 10.13
CA VAL A 181 2.72 1.41 9.76
C VAL A 181 1.47 2.18 10.13
N GLY A 182 1.58 3.20 10.95
CA GLY A 182 0.43 4.00 11.34
C GLY A 182 0.72 4.95 12.51
N PRO A 183 -0.11 5.97 12.71
CA PRO A 183 -1.21 6.41 11.85
C PRO A 183 -0.72 7.21 10.63
N MET A 184 -1.54 7.26 9.56
CA MET A 184 -1.27 8.01 8.33
C MET A 184 -2.54 8.74 7.86
N ALA A 185 -2.38 9.93 7.29
CA ALA A 185 -3.48 10.69 6.72
C ALA A 185 -3.12 11.22 5.32
N PHE A 186 -4.11 11.23 4.43
CA PHE A 186 -3.98 11.65 3.04
C PHE A 186 -5.04 12.71 2.70
N PRO A 187 -4.68 13.84 2.07
CA PRO A 187 -3.32 14.32 1.83
C PRO A 187 -2.56 14.57 3.16
N GLN A 188 -1.23 14.51 3.11
CA GLN A 188 -0.32 14.42 4.28
C GLN A 188 -0.68 15.38 5.42
N ALA A 189 -0.92 14.84 6.62
CA ALA A 189 -1.09 15.62 7.85
C ALA A 189 0.22 15.68 8.66
N PRO A 190 0.44 16.72 9.49
CA PRO A 190 1.63 16.87 10.33
C PRO A 190 1.59 15.96 11.56
N GLN A 191 1.34 14.67 11.36
CA GLN A 191 1.35 13.65 12.41
C GLN A 191 2.51 12.69 12.17
N ALA A 192 3.17 12.28 13.26
CA ALA A 192 4.19 11.24 13.20
C ALA A 192 3.55 9.88 12.93
N THR A 193 4.02 9.21 11.89
CA THR A 193 3.68 7.83 11.54
C THR A 193 4.70 6.89 12.16
N GLN A 194 4.26 5.94 12.97
CA GLN A 194 5.11 4.89 13.51
C GLN A 194 5.40 3.83 12.44
N LEU A 195 6.60 3.30 12.48
CA LEU A 195 7.12 2.29 11.58
C LEU A 195 7.72 1.16 12.42
N ASP A 196 7.29 -0.06 12.14
CA ASP A 196 7.90 -1.27 12.68
C ASP A 196 7.90 -2.34 11.59
N LEU A 197 9.08 -2.74 11.13
CA LEU A 197 9.27 -3.61 9.99
C LEU A 197 10.33 -4.64 10.29
N GLN A 198 10.09 -5.88 9.88
CA GLN A 198 11.05 -6.96 9.95
C GLN A 198 10.97 -7.83 8.70
N GLY A 199 12.12 -8.28 8.19
CA GLY A 199 12.16 -9.14 7.00
C GLY A 199 13.53 -9.74 6.76
N ARG A 200 13.63 -10.59 5.73
CA ARG A 200 14.89 -11.21 5.32
C ARG A 200 15.39 -10.59 4.03
N LEU A 201 16.58 -10.01 4.06
CA LEU A 201 17.26 -9.49 2.88
C LEU A 201 18.00 -10.64 2.20
N LYS A 202 17.62 -10.92 0.95
CA LYS A 202 18.22 -11.96 0.12
C LYS A 202 19.59 -11.54 -0.38
N GLY A 203 20.56 -12.46 -0.25
CA GLY A 203 21.90 -12.31 -0.81
C GLY A 203 22.28 -13.45 -1.74
N PRO A 204 23.30 -13.26 -2.59
CA PRO A 204 23.79 -14.30 -3.49
C PRO A 204 24.27 -15.58 -2.78
N GLN A 205 24.91 -15.44 -1.62
CA GLN A 205 25.44 -16.56 -0.82
C GLN A 205 24.61 -16.83 0.42
N HIS A 206 24.16 -15.77 1.10
CA HIS A 206 23.46 -15.86 2.38
C HIS A 206 22.33 -14.84 2.50
N ASP A 207 21.30 -15.20 3.27
CA ASP A 207 20.23 -14.28 3.63
C ASP A 207 20.54 -13.64 4.99
N GLY A 208 20.26 -12.34 5.11
CA GLY A 208 20.38 -11.60 6.37
C GLY A 208 19.01 -11.14 6.89
N ASN A 209 18.97 -10.77 8.17
CA ASN A 209 17.78 -10.20 8.80
C ASN A 209 17.86 -8.67 8.79
N LEU A 210 16.72 -8.03 8.55
CA LEU A 210 16.53 -6.60 8.64
C LEU A 210 15.40 -6.33 9.63
N VAL A 211 15.65 -5.43 10.58
CA VAL A 211 14.66 -4.85 11.47
C VAL A 211 14.76 -3.33 11.36
N LEU A 212 13.62 -2.66 11.23
CA LEU A 212 13.52 -1.21 11.15
C LEU A 212 12.36 -0.75 12.02
N GLY A 213 12.66 0.02 13.06
CA GLY A 213 11.67 0.66 13.92
C GLY A 213 11.82 2.17 13.94
N GLY A 214 10.77 2.88 14.31
CA GLY A 214 10.86 4.32 14.59
C GLY A 214 9.62 5.10 14.18
N GLN A 215 9.82 6.38 13.87
CA GLN A 215 8.76 7.28 13.47
C GLN A 215 9.22 8.24 12.38
N ILE A 216 8.29 8.63 11.52
CA ILE A 216 8.50 9.61 10.46
C ILE A 216 7.33 10.59 10.42
N ASN A 217 7.61 11.88 10.30
CA ASN A 217 6.59 12.88 9.98
C ASN A 217 6.68 13.19 8.48
N LEU A 218 5.71 12.75 7.69
CA LEU A 218 5.76 12.95 6.23
C LEU A 218 5.60 14.41 5.81
N ALA A 219 4.99 15.26 6.65
CA ALA A 219 4.79 16.67 6.35
C ALA A 219 6.06 17.50 6.58
N THR A 220 6.74 17.29 7.70
CA THR A 220 8.00 18.00 8.04
C THR A 220 9.24 17.31 7.49
N ARG A 221 9.13 16.02 7.15
CA ARG A 221 10.22 15.10 6.75
C ARG A 221 11.18 14.75 7.89
N ASP A 222 10.79 15.03 9.12
CA ASP A 222 11.56 14.62 10.30
C ASP A 222 11.44 13.10 10.49
N ALA A 223 12.53 12.44 10.85
CA ALA A 223 12.55 11.00 11.06
C ALA A 223 13.49 10.61 12.19
N GLN A 224 13.03 9.69 13.03
CA GLN A 224 13.86 9.04 14.03
C GLN A 224 13.69 7.53 13.88
N LEU A 225 14.75 6.85 13.43
CA LEU A 225 14.70 5.43 13.08
C LEU A 225 15.78 4.64 13.84
N ASP A 226 15.55 3.36 14.04
CA ASP A 226 16.51 2.34 14.46
C ASP A 226 16.49 1.24 13.40
N LEU A 227 17.58 1.13 12.65
CA LEU A 227 17.80 0.10 11.63
C LEU A 227 18.83 -0.89 12.15
N GLN A 228 18.49 -2.17 12.08
CA GLN A 228 19.39 -3.28 12.40
C GLN A 228 19.46 -4.24 11.22
N LEU A 229 20.67 -4.53 10.79
CA LEU A 229 21.01 -5.54 9.81
C LEU A 229 21.85 -6.60 10.52
N GLN A 230 21.52 -7.87 10.31
CA GLN A 230 22.27 -8.99 10.88
C GLN A 230 22.53 -10.05 9.82
N GLY A 231 23.78 -10.46 9.67
CA GLY A 231 24.21 -11.52 8.77
C GLY A 231 24.00 -11.22 7.29
N VAL A 232 23.85 -9.94 6.90
CA VAL A 232 23.56 -9.56 5.51
C VAL A 232 24.77 -9.84 4.63
N ASP A 233 24.56 -10.47 3.48
CA ASP A 233 25.61 -10.73 2.50
C ASP A 233 26.19 -9.42 1.95
N LEU A 234 27.50 -9.22 2.17
CA LEU A 234 28.21 -8.04 1.68
C LEU A 234 28.20 -7.92 0.15
N GLN A 235 28.08 -9.02 -0.60
CA GLN A 235 27.96 -8.95 -2.05
C GLN A 235 26.64 -8.31 -2.48
N ALA A 236 25.56 -8.53 -1.72
CA ALA A 236 24.27 -7.89 -1.99
C ALA A 236 24.33 -6.37 -1.79
N LEU A 237 25.14 -5.91 -0.84
CA LEU A 237 25.30 -4.48 -0.51
C LEU A 237 26.50 -3.82 -1.17
N GLN A 238 27.33 -4.56 -1.89
CA GLN A 238 28.58 -4.08 -2.47
C GLN A 238 28.46 -2.73 -3.20
N PRO A 239 27.44 -2.49 -4.05
CA PRO A 239 27.33 -1.23 -4.79
C PRO A 239 27.11 0.01 -3.89
N TYR A 240 26.75 -0.18 -2.63
CA TYR A 240 26.57 0.88 -1.63
C TYR A 240 27.80 1.07 -0.73
N LEU A 241 28.73 0.12 -0.72
CA LEU A 241 29.91 0.13 0.15
C LEU A 241 31.17 0.60 -0.58
N LEU A 242 31.31 0.23 -1.85
CA LEU A 242 32.49 0.53 -2.65
C LEU A 242 32.18 1.53 -3.75
N LYS A 243 33.10 2.47 -3.96
CA LYS A 243 33.02 3.33 -5.15
C LYS A 243 33.42 2.53 -6.38
N ARG A 244 32.96 2.98 -7.55
CA ARG A 244 33.29 2.33 -8.82
C ARG A 244 34.80 2.28 -9.01
N GLY A 245 35.33 1.07 -9.22
CA GLY A 245 36.76 0.83 -9.47
C GLY A 245 37.59 0.42 -8.25
N GLU A 246 37.03 0.42 -7.04
CA GLU A 246 37.75 0.07 -5.80
C GLU A 246 37.88 -1.44 -5.53
N GLY A 247 37.68 -2.28 -6.55
CA GLY A 247 37.79 -3.74 -6.44
C GLY A 247 36.48 -4.45 -6.06
N GLY A 248 36.58 -5.76 -5.80
CA GLY A 248 35.43 -6.66 -5.64
C GLY A 248 35.34 -7.29 -4.24
N ILE A 249 34.13 -7.34 -3.66
CA ILE A 249 33.87 -8.16 -2.46
C ILE A 249 33.66 -9.61 -2.92
N ARG A 250 34.49 -10.54 -2.43
CA ARG A 250 34.37 -11.98 -2.77
C ARG A 250 33.40 -12.75 -1.87
N GLY A 251 33.05 -12.19 -0.71
CA GLY A 251 32.16 -12.78 0.28
C GLY A 251 32.33 -12.11 1.65
N GLY A 252 31.38 -12.38 2.54
CA GLY A 252 31.38 -11.90 3.93
C GLY A 252 29.99 -11.48 4.39
N ARG A 253 29.86 -11.25 5.70
CA ARG A 253 28.59 -10.85 6.35
C ARG A 253 28.74 -9.49 7.00
N LEU A 254 27.66 -8.72 6.99
CA LEU A 254 27.55 -7.42 7.63
C LEU A 254 26.52 -7.49 8.75
N ASP A 255 26.96 -7.10 9.94
CA ASP A 255 26.11 -6.70 11.05
C ASP A 255 26.22 -5.18 11.19
N LEU A 256 25.09 -4.49 11.22
CA LEU A 256 25.04 -3.03 11.28
C LEU A 256 23.86 -2.58 12.11
N ARG A 257 24.08 -1.61 13.00
CA ARG A 257 23.02 -0.88 13.67
C ARG A 257 23.18 0.61 13.44
N LEU A 258 22.13 1.25 12.96
CA LEU A 258 22.07 2.68 12.70
C LEU A 258 20.87 3.27 13.42
N THR A 259 21.07 4.43 14.05
CA THR A 259 19.98 5.19 14.67
C THR A 259 19.92 6.59 14.06
N PRO A 260 19.52 6.73 12.78
CA PRO A 260 19.50 8.03 12.14
C PRO A 260 18.38 8.91 12.70
N SER A 261 18.70 10.18 12.88
CA SER A 261 17.77 11.24 13.27
C SER A 261 17.96 12.42 12.33
N VAL A 262 16.88 12.87 11.70
CA VAL A 262 16.83 14.05 10.81
C VAL A 262 15.67 14.93 11.21
#